data_AF-S9Q902-F1
#
_entry.id   AF-S9Q902-F1
#
_cell.length_a   1.000
_cell.length_b   1.000
_cell.length_c   1.000
_cell.angle_alpha   90.00
_cell.angle_beta   90.00
_cell.angle_gamma   90.00
#
_symmetry.space_group_name_H-M   'P 1'
#
loop_
_entity.id
_entity.type
_entity.pdbx_description
1 polymer ?
#
loop_
_entity_poly.entity_id
_entity_poly.type
_entity_poly.pdbx_seq_one_letter_code
_entity_poly.pdbx_strand_id
1 'polypeptide(L)'
;MGDQLQDAVTQAAKEWGPDKLSFAERDAIAKATKQGKYWLARLLEREARGRFVHRRVQDQFEGLLEWKPKGVDVIDPATGYKYEILSGTESNLTLHGRRMAGELFRMLTF
;
A
#
# COMPACT_ATOMS: atom_id res chain seq x y z
N MET A 1 14.94 -10.58 -4.55
CA MET A 1 13.99 -9.98 -3.58
C MET A 1 13.24 -8.79 -4.15
N GLY A 2 13.90 -7.66 -4.45
CA GLY A 2 13.20 -6.45 -4.94
C GLY A 2 12.28 -6.64 -6.15
N ASP A 3 12.70 -7.40 -7.17
CA ASP A 3 11.84 -7.67 -8.35
C ASP A 3 10.68 -8.60 -8.02
N GLN A 4 10.90 -9.61 -7.17
CA GLN A 4 9.84 -10.51 -6.70
C GLN A 4 8.79 -9.76 -5.88
N LEU A 5 9.22 -8.81 -5.05
CA LEU A 5 8.32 -7.92 -4.32
C LEU A 5 7.54 -7.00 -5.27
N GLN A 6 8.19 -6.43 -6.29
CA GLN A 6 7.51 -5.63 -7.31
C GLN A 6 6.44 -6.44 -8.06
N ASP A 7 6.75 -7.68 -8.43
CA ASP A 7 5.80 -8.58 -9.09
C ASP A 7 4.62 -8.93 -8.18
N ALA A 8 4.90 -9.25 -6.91
CA ALA A 8 3.86 -9.56 -5.92
C ALA A 8 2.94 -8.38 -5.66
N VAL A 9 3.49 -7.17 -5.53
CA VAL A 9 2.74 -5.90 -5.41
C VAL A 9 1.85 -5.69 -6.64
N THR A 10 2.40 -5.88 -7.83
CA THR A 10 1.66 -5.73 -9.10
C THR A 10 0.51 -6.74 -9.20
N GLN A 11 0.75 -7.99 -8.79
CA GLN A 11 -0.26 -9.04 -8.84
C GLN A 11 -1.36 -8.83 -7.80
N ALA A 12 -1.01 -8.51 -6.55
CA ALA A 12 -1.97 -8.16 -5.51
C ALA A 12 -2.85 -6.97 -5.93
N ALA A 13 -2.27 -5.98 -6.59
CA ALA A 13 -3.00 -4.82 -7.08
C ALA A 13 -3.99 -5.12 -8.21
N LYS A 14 -3.77 -6.20 -8.99
CA LYS A 14 -4.70 -6.72 -10.00
C LYS A 14 -5.81 -7.58 -9.39
N GLU A 15 -5.53 -8.27 -8.28
CA GLU A 15 -6.51 -9.05 -7.51
C GLU A 15 -7.50 -8.16 -6.74
N TRP A 16 -7.18 -6.88 -6.57
CA TRP A 16 -8.02 -5.95 -5.86
C TRP A 16 -9.29 -5.57 -6.63
N GLY A 17 -10.41 -5.55 -5.92
CA GLY A 17 -11.68 -5.02 -6.38
C GLY A 17 -12.54 -4.54 -5.20
N PRO A 18 -13.67 -3.85 -5.47
CA PRO A 18 -14.59 -3.39 -4.43
C PRO A 18 -15.16 -4.51 -3.54
N ASP A 19 -15.15 -5.75 -4.03
CA ASP A 19 -15.53 -6.96 -3.27
C ASP A 19 -14.58 -7.24 -2.10
N LYS A 20 -13.34 -6.74 -2.16
CA LYS A 20 -12.33 -6.88 -1.10
C LYS A 20 -12.44 -5.85 0.02
N LEU A 21 -13.34 -4.88 -0.11
CA LEU A 21 -13.60 -3.89 0.94
C LEU A 21 -14.24 -4.55 2.15
N SER A 22 -13.75 -4.23 3.35
CA SER A 22 -14.45 -4.54 4.60
C SER A 22 -15.78 -3.79 4.68
N PHE A 23 -16.68 -4.27 5.55
CA PHE A 23 -17.97 -3.60 5.77
C PHE A 23 -17.79 -2.12 6.18
N ALA A 24 -16.85 -1.85 7.09
CA ALA A 24 -16.56 -0.50 7.56
C ALA A 24 -16.04 0.41 6.44
N GLU A 25 -15.17 -0.10 5.57
CA GLU A 25 -14.66 0.66 4.42
C GLU A 25 -15.77 0.97 3.42
N ARG A 26 -16.63 -0.01 3.10
CA ARG A 26 -17.80 0.20 2.23
C ARG A 26 -18.73 1.26 2.79
N ASP A 27 -19.03 1.20 4.10
CA ASP A 27 -19.90 2.17 4.75
C ASP A 27 -19.29 3.59 4.74
N ALA A 28 -17.99 3.72 5.05
CA ALA A 28 -17.29 5.00 5.01
C ALA A 28 -17.30 5.63 3.60
N ILE A 29 -17.03 4.83 2.57
CA ILE A 29 -17.09 5.25 1.17
C ILE A 29 -18.52 5.66 0.80
N ALA A 30 -19.52 4.83 1.13
CA ALA A 30 -20.92 5.12 0.85
C ALA A 30 -21.40 6.41 1.55
N LYS A 31 -20.99 6.64 2.79
CA LYS A 31 -21.28 7.86 3.56
C LYS A 31 -20.66 9.10 2.91
N ALA A 32 -19.40 9.01 2.49
CA ALA A 32 -18.73 10.11 1.77
C ALA A 32 -19.46 10.44 0.46
N THR A 33 -19.82 9.42 -0.32
CA THR A 33 -20.58 9.56 -1.57
C THR A 33 -21.96 10.19 -1.34
N LYS A 34 -22.70 9.73 -0.32
CA LYS A 34 -24.01 10.30 0.06
C LYS A 34 -23.93 11.77 0.46
N GLN A 35 -22.79 12.22 0.99
CA GLN A 35 -22.53 13.61 1.34
C GLN A 35 -22.01 14.47 0.16
N GLY A 36 -21.95 13.91 -1.05
CA GLY A 36 -21.37 14.58 -2.23
C GLY A 36 -19.85 14.73 -2.18
N LYS A 37 -19.17 14.09 -1.22
CA LYS A 37 -17.71 14.15 -1.03
C LYS A 37 -17.01 13.07 -1.86
N TYR A 38 -17.16 13.13 -3.18
CA TYR A 38 -16.58 12.13 -4.10
C TYR A 38 -15.05 12.05 -4.02
N TRP A 39 -14.38 13.17 -3.76
CA TRP A 39 -12.93 13.20 -3.53
C TRP A 39 -12.52 12.34 -2.33
N LEU A 40 -13.32 12.37 -1.26
CA LEU A 40 -13.08 11.60 -0.04
C LEU A 40 -13.38 10.12 -0.27
N ALA A 41 -14.49 9.82 -0.96
CA ALA A 41 -14.81 8.44 -1.35
C ALA A 41 -13.65 7.82 -2.16
N ARG A 42 -13.11 8.54 -3.13
CA ARG A 42 -11.98 8.07 -3.96
C ARG A 42 -10.67 7.96 -3.18
N LEU A 43 -10.44 8.83 -2.19
CA LEU A 43 -9.31 8.69 -1.26
C LEU A 43 -9.44 7.41 -0.43
N LEU A 44 -10.61 7.17 0.16
CA LEU A 44 -10.87 5.99 0.98
C LEU A 44 -10.74 4.68 0.19
N GLU A 45 -11.21 4.65 -1.06
CA GLU A 45 -11.01 3.51 -1.97
C GLU A 45 -9.52 3.23 -2.23
N ARG A 46 -8.73 4.28 -2.47
CA ARG A 46 -7.28 4.15 -2.70
C ARG A 46 -6.54 3.66 -1.46
N GLU A 47 -6.88 4.18 -0.29
CA GLU A 47 -6.31 3.71 0.96
C GLU A 47 -6.67 2.25 1.24
N ALA A 48 -7.92 1.85 0.95
CA ALA A 48 -8.34 0.47 1.08
C ALA A 48 -7.60 -0.46 0.10
N ARG A 49 -7.38 -0.03 -1.16
CA ARG A 49 -6.52 -0.73 -2.11
C ARG A 49 -5.10 -0.90 -1.58
N GLY A 50 -4.51 0.17 -1.04
CA GLY A 50 -3.17 0.12 -0.43
C GLY A 50 -3.08 -0.88 0.72
N ARG A 51 -4.04 -0.86 1.66
CA ARG A 51 -4.11 -1.82 2.77
C ARG A 51 -4.26 -3.26 2.28
N PHE A 52 -5.08 -3.49 1.26
CA PHE A 52 -5.26 -4.81 0.66
C PHE A 52 -3.96 -5.32 0.04
N VAL A 53 -3.31 -4.51 -0.81
CA VAL A 53 -2.04 -4.88 -1.45
C VAL A 53 -0.97 -5.18 -0.39
N HIS A 54 -0.80 -4.30 0.59
CA HIS A 54 0.17 -4.51 1.68
C HIS A 54 -0.08 -5.84 2.39
N ARG A 55 -1.31 -6.10 2.84
CA ARG A 55 -1.65 -7.36 3.52
C ARG A 55 -1.39 -8.58 2.63
N ARG A 56 -1.82 -8.52 1.37
CA ARG A 56 -1.69 -9.63 0.43
C ARG A 56 -0.23 -9.99 0.13
N VAL A 57 0.65 -9.00 0.04
CA VAL A 57 2.09 -9.23 -0.11
C VAL A 57 2.70 -9.69 1.22
N GLN A 58 2.30 -9.10 2.34
CA GLN A 58 2.74 -9.54 3.67
C GLN A 58 2.46 -11.03 3.90
N ASP A 59 1.25 -11.50 3.59
CA ASP A 59 0.86 -12.90 3.73
C ASP A 59 1.71 -13.83 2.84
N GLN A 60 2.22 -13.36 1.70
CA GLN A 60 3.05 -14.16 0.78
C GLN A 60 4.50 -14.30 1.25
N PHE A 61 5.00 -13.32 1.99
CA PHE A 61 6.39 -13.27 2.47
C PHE A 61 6.46 -13.29 4.01
N GLU A 62 5.43 -13.82 4.65
CA GLU A 62 5.35 -13.95 6.10
C GLU A 62 6.54 -14.79 6.61
N GLY A 63 7.23 -14.28 7.63
CA GLY A 63 8.43 -14.92 8.19
C GLY A 63 9.70 -14.77 7.36
N LEU A 64 9.63 -14.26 6.13
CA LEU A 64 10.81 -13.99 5.28
C LEU A 64 11.30 -12.54 5.39
N LEU A 65 10.38 -11.60 5.62
CA LEU A 65 10.64 -10.16 5.63
C LEU A 65 10.12 -9.53 6.92
N GLU A 66 10.74 -8.44 7.35
CA GLU A 66 10.26 -7.63 8.47
C GLU A 66 9.33 -6.54 7.93
N TRP A 67 8.10 -6.50 8.46
CA TRP A 67 7.05 -5.58 8.02
C TRP A 67 6.84 -4.51 9.08
N LYS A 68 6.90 -3.23 8.70
CA LYS A 68 6.70 -2.12 9.64
C LYS A 68 5.44 -1.34 9.32
N PRO A 69 4.59 -1.05 10.33
CA PRO A 69 3.39 -0.24 10.14
C PRO A 69 3.69 1.26 10.00
N LYS A 70 4.95 1.70 10.17
CA LYS A 70 5.37 3.11 10.11
C LYS A 70 6.79 3.22 9.52
N GLY A 71 6.97 4.12 8.57
CA GLY A 71 8.26 4.34 7.91
C GLY A 71 8.34 3.46 6.67
N VAL A 72 9.46 2.76 6.49
CA VAL A 72 9.67 1.79 5.42
C VAL A 72 8.78 0.56 5.62
N ASP A 73 7.94 0.25 4.65
CA ASP A 73 6.97 -0.86 4.73
C ASP A 73 7.65 -2.24 4.94
N VAL A 74 8.78 -2.49 4.27
CA VAL A 74 9.42 -3.80 4.22
C VAL A 74 10.94 -3.71 4.38
N ILE A 75 11.50 -4.55 5.24
CA ILE A 75 12.96 -4.72 5.39
C ILE A 75 13.32 -6.18 5.14
N ASP A 76 14.29 -6.41 4.26
CA ASP A 76 14.91 -7.71 4.07
C ASP A 76 16.01 -7.90 5.14
N PRO A 77 15.82 -8.79 6.13
CA PRO A 77 16.78 -8.97 7.22
C PRO A 77 18.10 -9.61 6.74
N ALA A 78 18.11 -10.29 5.60
CA ALA A 78 19.32 -10.93 5.08
C ALA A 78 20.28 -9.92 4.45
N THR A 79 19.75 -8.83 3.89
CA THR A 79 20.53 -7.84 3.13
C THR A 79 20.50 -6.43 3.72
N GLY A 80 19.55 -6.15 4.62
CA GLY A 80 19.26 -4.81 5.12
C GLY A 80 18.55 -3.91 4.11
N TYR A 81 18.17 -4.43 2.93
CA TYR A 81 17.46 -3.63 1.93
C TYR A 81 16.06 -3.26 2.42
N LYS A 82 15.69 -2.03 2.09
CA LYS A 82 14.44 -1.40 2.49
C LYS A 82 13.57 -1.19 1.26
N TYR A 83 12.30 -1.53 1.36
CA TYR A 83 11.32 -1.38 0.28
C TYR A 83 10.07 -0.65 0.77
N GLU A 84 9.49 0.14 -0.13
CA GLU A 84 8.28 0.91 0.14
C GLU A 84 7.20 0.61 -0.89
N ILE A 85 5.98 0.25 -0.44
CA ILE A 85 4.86 -0.13 -1.31
C ILE A 85 3.92 1.07 -1.49
N LEU A 86 3.91 1.65 -2.69
CA LEU A 86 3.14 2.85 -2.99
C LEU A 86 2.17 2.65 -4.15
N SER A 87 1.02 3.32 -4.09
CA SER A 87 0.04 3.33 -5.18
C SER A 87 0.45 4.17 -6.40
N GLY A 88 1.74 4.56 -6.51
CA GLY A 88 2.31 5.30 -7.64
C GLY A 88 1.77 6.72 -7.91
N THR A 89 0.79 7.22 -7.15
CA THR A 89 0.19 8.55 -7.38
C THR A 89 1.10 9.66 -6.87
N GLU A 90 1.16 10.79 -7.58
CA GLU A 90 1.97 11.97 -7.22
C GLU A 90 1.76 12.47 -5.78
N SER A 91 0.51 12.47 -5.30
CA SER A 91 0.19 12.84 -3.92
C SER A 91 0.78 11.87 -2.89
N ASN A 92 0.84 10.58 -3.23
CA ASN A 92 1.40 9.55 -2.35
C ASN A 92 2.94 9.59 -2.35
N LEU A 93 3.54 9.82 -3.52
CA LEU A 93 4.98 10.05 -3.67
C LEU A 93 5.47 11.27 -2.87
N THR A 94 4.73 12.39 -2.96
CA THR A 94 5.08 13.62 -2.24
C THR A 94 4.97 13.46 -0.73
N LEU A 95 3.95 12.76 -0.26
CA LEU A 95 3.72 12.55 1.18
C LEU A 95 4.77 11.61 1.79
N HIS A 96 5.21 10.61 1.02
CA HIS A 96 6.25 9.66 1.43
C HIS A 96 7.67 10.22 1.31
N GLY A 97 7.97 10.98 0.25
CA GLY A 97 9.27 11.65 0.11
C GLY A 97 9.60 12.58 1.28
N ARG A 98 8.58 13.18 1.90
CA ARG A 98 8.75 14.00 3.13
C ARG A 98 9.09 13.19 4.38
N ARG A 99 8.61 11.94 4.49
CA ARG A 99 8.85 11.07 5.65
C ARG A 99 10.21 10.37 5.60
N MET A 100 10.82 10.27 4.41
CA MET A 100 11.99 9.43 4.18
C MET A 100 13.23 10.19 3.69
N ALA A 101 13.34 11.48 3.98
CA ALA A 101 14.45 12.33 3.54
C ALA A 101 15.87 11.84 3.97
N GLY A 102 15.96 10.85 4.87
CA GLY A 102 17.22 10.25 5.33
C GLY A 102 17.33 8.74 5.12
N GLU A 103 16.41 8.09 4.39
CA GLU A 103 16.43 6.64 4.18
C GLU A 103 16.62 6.27 2.70
N LEU A 104 17.51 5.31 2.43
CA LEU A 104 17.67 4.71 1.11
C LEU A 104 16.81 3.45 1.02
N PHE A 105 15.84 3.45 0.12
CA PHE A 105 14.90 2.35 -0.10
C PHE A 105 14.58 2.24 -1.59
N ARG A 106 14.10 1.06 -2.00
CA ARG A 106 13.54 0.86 -3.35
C ARG A 106 12.02 0.99 -3.28
N MET A 107 11.48 1.83 -4.15
CA MET A 107 10.05 1.98 -4.31
C MET A 107 9.46 0.81 -5.11
N LEU A 108 8.29 0.34 -4.67
CA LEU A 108 7.48 -0.70 -5.29
C LEU A 108 6.12 -0.09 -5.62
N THR A 109 5.76 0.01 -6.89
CA THR A 109 4.55 0.76 -7.31
C THR A 109 3.48 -0.10 -7.98
N PHE A 110 2.20 0.30 -7.87
CA PHE A 110 1.03 -0.37 -8.49
C PHE A 110 -0.15 0.56 -8.81
#